data_AF-K6Q100-F1
#
_entry.id   AF-K6Q100-F1
#
_cell.length_a   1.000
_cell.length_b   1.000
_cell.length_c   1.000
_cell.angle_alpha   90.00
_cell.angle_beta   90.00
_cell.angle_gamma   90.00
#
_symmetry.space_group_name_H-M   'P 1'
#
loop_
_entity.id
_entity.type
_entity.pdbx_description
1 polymer ?
#
loop_
_entity_poly.entity_id
_entity_poly.type
_entity_poly.pdbx_seq_one_letter_code
_entity_poly.pdbx_strand_id
1 'polypeptide(L)'
;MVLAPGRRRRTGDRPLQGRRLLAVALTATVALSLLGGTAYWVRTAAGQGTGRDPQGLPGPHGGVPGGTPAGAAGPAPASGDPAAAPGQSPAAATGAPPTAGSGHPPAAGPGVPPSGGTGPSSGGDRPGDARDSGAGPASAGPVFDLLIRGGLVVDGSGRPAYRADVGVRGDRIAALGRLDGARARRVVDADGLVVAPGFINAHSHTYEYVTSVPGGDADLLQGMTTVIGGVDGRSPIPLGPFLRRLERQGVGTNHALFAGHGSIRAAVMGTVRREPTGAELRAMTRLLEQAMADGALGLSTGLEYVPGRYATTAEIVALARVIAPYGGIYSTHMRSEGDAVAQALAEALAIGREAGVAVDISHFKVVYRRNWEVQPQLIEQILAARAEGLAVVADVYPYRSPDYASALPLAQAWNRYPPGDLVIRHSRLPEVEGMTLAELAAARGTSPAAAARWLLDRDPGAVATALVVGEDNLRQLLRQSFTIISSDGGARSPSAARRDPRLHPRVYGAYPRVLARYVRETGVLGLEEAIHKMTGQPAAFFGLRNRGLIRVGMYADLVVFDPATVADRATWQEPAVPPEGIDLVVVNGRIAVEDGRRVPGVLAGRVLRGGRDALMAPAAGAGRD
;
A
#
# COMPACT_ATOMS: atom_id res chain seq x y z
N MET A 1 -2.12 11.88 66.04
CA MET A 1 -0.96 12.54 66.69
C MET A 1 0.16 12.63 65.66
N VAL A 2 0.72 13.80 65.30
CA VAL A 2 1.33 14.89 66.10
C VAL A 2 2.83 14.62 66.38
N LEU A 3 3.66 15.35 65.63
CA LEU A 3 5.03 15.87 65.91
C LEU A 3 6.30 14.97 65.88
N ALA A 4 7.20 15.39 64.96
CA ALA A 4 8.64 15.76 65.06
C ALA A 4 9.27 15.98 66.47
N PRO A 5 10.62 16.20 66.67
CA PRO A 5 11.71 16.64 65.75
C PRO A 5 13.03 15.82 65.86
N GLY A 6 14.22 16.15 65.30
CA GLY A 6 14.68 17.24 64.39
C GLY A 6 15.80 18.14 64.98
N ARG A 7 16.95 18.34 64.27
CA ARG A 7 18.06 19.25 64.67
C ARG A 7 18.68 20.07 63.53
N ARG A 8 19.25 21.24 63.87
CA ARG A 8 19.71 22.33 62.98
C ARG A 8 21.22 22.59 63.09
N ARG A 9 21.82 23.25 62.08
CA ARG A 9 22.49 24.59 62.15
C ARG A 9 23.02 24.97 60.73
N ARG A 10 22.64 26.14 60.16
CA ARG A 10 23.27 27.50 60.25
C ARG A 10 24.60 27.60 59.46
N THR A 11 25.03 28.66 58.78
CA THR A 11 24.57 30.04 58.42
C THR A 11 25.57 30.58 57.36
N GLY A 12 25.39 31.68 56.61
CA GLY A 12 24.36 32.74 56.57
C GLY A 12 24.28 33.34 55.14
N ASP A 13 23.32 34.21 54.81
CA ASP A 13 23.34 35.68 55.01
C ASP A 13 24.26 36.44 54.02
N ARG A 14 23.90 37.58 53.38
CA ARG A 14 22.62 38.31 53.10
C ARG A 14 22.98 39.54 52.16
N PRO A 15 22.20 40.63 51.95
CA PRO A 15 21.14 40.77 50.93
C PRO A 15 21.14 42.15 50.18
N LEU A 16 19.96 42.59 49.68
CA LEU A 16 19.51 43.98 49.35
C LEU A 16 19.77 44.51 47.91
N GLN A 17 18.91 45.33 47.28
CA GLN A 17 17.47 45.66 47.48
C GLN A 17 16.88 46.40 46.25
N GLY A 18 15.58 46.16 45.98
CA GLY A 18 14.56 47.19 45.66
C GLY A 18 14.47 47.71 44.22
N ARG A 19 13.31 48.08 43.65
CA ARG A 19 11.92 48.30 44.14
C ARG A 19 10.92 47.89 43.01
N ARG A 20 9.79 47.21 43.27
CA ARG A 20 8.39 47.75 43.43
C ARG A 20 7.93 48.71 42.31
N LEU A 21 6.68 48.72 41.81
CA LEU A 21 5.49 47.82 41.82
C LEU A 21 4.38 48.51 40.99
N LEU A 22 3.66 47.79 40.11
CA LEU A 22 2.27 48.00 39.58
C LEU A 22 2.19 47.31 38.19
N ALA A 23 1.08 46.80 37.65
CA ALA A 23 -0.06 45.97 38.08
C ALA A 23 -1.14 46.03 36.96
N VAL A 24 -1.91 44.94 36.78
CA VAL A 24 -3.19 44.81 36.02
C VAL A 24 -3.12 44.36 34.53
N ALA A 25 -4.08 43.47 34.17
CA ALA A 25 -4.39 42.83 32.86
C ALA A 25 -3.27 41.93 32.28
N LEU A 26 -3.31 40.58 32.30
CA LEU A 26 -4.37 39.56 32.21
C LEU A 26 -5.01 39.35 30.81
N THR A 27 -4.81 38.13 30.29
CA THR A 27 -5.54 37.38 29.22
C THR A 27 -5.09 37.51 27.74
N ALA A 28 -4.79 36.33 27.15
CA ALA A 28 -4.69 35.98 25.70
C ALA A 28 -3.66 36.74 24.82
N THR A 29 -2.84 36.12 23.96
CA THR A 29 -3.11 34.96 23.09
C THR A 29 -1.80 34.24 22.68
N VAL A 30 -1.46 33.08 23.27
CA VAL A 30 -0.46 32.13 22.74
C VAL A 30 -0.84 30.68 23.07
N ALA A 31 -1.82 30.11 22.36
CA ALA A 31 -2.14 28.67 22.38
C ALA A 31 -3.17 28.29 21.29
N LEU A 32 -2.79 28.33 20.00
CA LEU A 32 -3.70 27.91 18.91
C LEU A 32 -2.92 27.48 17.65
N SER A 33 -2.40 26.24 17.66
CA SER A 33 -1.90 25.49 16.49
C SER A 33 -1.77 23.97 16.74
N LEU A 34 -2.37 23.47 17.82
CA LEU A 34 -2.48 22.05 18.14
C LEU A 34 -3.95 21.78 18.50
N LEU A 35 -4.48 20.62 18.05
CA LEU A 35 -5.90 20.23 18.04
C LEU A 35 -6.72 20.85 16.90
N GLY A 36 -6.71 20.17 15.75
CA GLY A 36 -7.50 20.49 14.56
C GLY A 36 -7.83 19.25 13.74
N GLY A 37 -8.28 18.17 14.40
CA GLY A 37 -8.57 16.88 13.76
C GLY A 37 -9.79 16.19 14.36
N THR A 38 -10.85 16.06 13.57
CA THR A 38 -12.00 15.15 13.73
C THR A 38 -12.70 15.05 15.10
N ALA A 39 -13.78 15.82 15.29
CA ALA A 39 -15.12 15.30 15.64
C ALA A 39 -16.11 16.45 15.90
N TYR A 40 -17.18 16.57 15.11
CA TYR A 40 -18.37 17.33 15.52
C TYR A 40 -19.64 16.78 14.84
N TRP A 41 -20.52 16.17 15.64
CA TRP A 41 -21.95 16.01 15.32
C TRP A 41 -22.76 16.17 16.62
N VAL A 42 -23.64 17.18 16.59
CA VAL A 42 -24.85 17.39 17.42
C VAL A 42 -24.81 17.03 18.91
N ARG A 43 -24.89 18.09 19.74
CA ARG A 43 -25.98 18.27 20.72
C ARG A 43 -26.15 19.75 21.08
N THR A 44 -27.24 20.35 20.60
CA THR A 44 -27.74 21.65 21.08
C THR A 44 -28.81 21.40 22.15
N ALA A 45 -28.62 21.90 23.38
CA ALA A 45 -29.68 21.93 24.38
C ALA A 45 -29.50 23.06 25.41
N ALA A 46 -30.52 23.92 25.50
CA ALA A 46 -30.99 24.71 26.64
C ALA A 46 -30.09 25.79 27.29
N GLY A 47 -30.71 26.95 27.57
CA GLY A 47 -30.10 28.10 28.26
C GLY A 47 -30.69 29.46 27.84
N GLN A 48 -32.02 29.57 27.77
CA GLN A 48 -32.85 30.51 28.56
C GLN A 48 -32.68 32.02 28.28
N GLY A 49 -33.81 32.67 27.96
CA GLY A 49 -33.87 34.10 27.60
C GLY A 49 -35.28 34.57 27.21
N THR A 50 -36.27 34.24 28.05
CA THR A 50 -37.47 35.06 28.38
C THR A 50 -38.06 36.05 27.35
N GLY A 51 -39.31 35.84 26.91
CA GLY A 51 -40.23 36.96 26.64
C GLY A 51 -41.24 36.82 25.48
N ARG A 52 -42.52 36.58 25.84
CA ARG A 52 -43.77 36.86 25.08
C ARG A 52 -44.05 36.10 23.77
N ASP A 53 -44.85 35.06 23.94
CA ASP A 53 -45.93 34.61 23.03
C ASP A 53 -47.25 35.38 23.41
N PRO A 54 -48.44 35.22 22.77
CA PRO A 54 -48.80 34.26 21.71
C PRO A 54 -49.63 34.80 20.52
N GLN A 55 -49.74 33.98 19.45
CA GLN A 55 -51.04 33.68 18.80
C GLN A 55 -50.96 32.51 17.80
N GLY A 56 -51.90 31.54 17.90
CA GLY A 56 -52.41 30.78 16.74
C GLY A 56 -51.85 29.38 16.41
N LEU A 57 -52.25 28.36 17.17
CA LEU A 57 -52.41 26.96 16.68
C LEU A 57 -53.73 26.82 15.87
N PRO A 58 -54.08 25.68 15.20
CA PRO A 58 -53.41 24.37 15.11
C PRO A 58 -53.26 23.81 13.66
N GLY A 59 -52.66 22.63 13.52
CA GLY A 59 -52.74 21.79 12.30
C GLY A 59 -53.85 20.71 12.37
N PRO A 60 -53.97 19.80 11.39
CA PRO A 60 -54.83 18.62 11.54
C PRO A 60 -54.18 17.26 11.20
N HIS A 61 -54.66 16.22 11.88
CA HIS A 61 -54.61 14.83 11.44
C HIS A 61 -55.82 14.50 10.54
N GLY A 62 -55.62 13.60 9.56
CA GLY A 62 -56.57 12.54 9.18
C GLY A 62 -57.85 12.92 8.40
N GLY A 63 -58.13 12.18 7.33
CA GLY A 63 -59.46 12.16 6.69
C GLY A 63 -59.44 11.73 5.22
N VAL A 64 -59.93 10.51 4.95
CA VAL A 64 -60.33 10.06 3.60
C VAL A 64 -61.86 10.14 3.52
N PRO A 65 -62.42 10.61 2.40
CA PRO A 65 -63.37 9.76 1.67
C PRO A 65 -63.09 9.75 0.16
N GLY A 66 -63.48 8.66 -0.50
CA GLY A 66 -63.14 8.40 -1.91
C GLY A 66 -64.17 8.86 -2.94
N GLY A 67 -63.79 8.75 -4.21
CA GLY A 67 -64.63 9.00 -5.38
C GLY A 67 -63.91 8.69 -6.70
N THR A 68 -64.12 7.49 -7.24
CA THR A 68 -63.88 7.13 -8.65
C THR A 68 -64.97 7.74 -9.56
N PRO A 69 -64.83 7.86 -10.91
CA PRO A 69 -64.18 6.87 -11.78
C PRO A 69 -63.44 7.34 -13.07
N ALA A 70 -62.87 6.33 -13.75
CA ALA A 70 -62.67 6.19 -15.20
C ALA A 70 -61.57 7.00 -15.94
N GLY A 71 -60.94 6.36 -16.94
CA GLY A 71 -60.16 7.01 -17.99
C GLY A 71 -58.74 6.47 -18.21
N ALA A 72 -58.58 5.23 -18.68
CA ALA A 72 -57.27 4.72 -19.11
C ALA A 72 -57.00 5.06 -20.59
N ALA A 73 -55.82 5.60 -20.88
CA ALA A 73 -55.26 5.72 -22.23
C ALA A 73 -53.74 5.50 -22.17
N GLY A 74 -53.24 4.49 -22.87
CA GLY A 74 -51.81 4.20 -22.98
C GLY A 74 -51.19 4.75 -24.28
N PRO A 75 -49.86 4.84 -24.37
CA PRO A 75 -49.18 5.17 -25.63
C PRO A 75 -48.91 3.92 -26.48
N ALA A 76 -49.09 4.08 -27.80
CA ALA A 76 -48.79 3.08 -28.83
C ALA A 76 -47.46 3.43 -29.56
N PRO A 77 -46.92 2.56 -30.45
CA PRO A 77 -45.48 2.33 -30.53
C PRO A 77 -44.78 2.93 -31.78
N ALA A 78 -43.46 2.74 -31.85
CA ALA A 78 -42.66 2.89 -33.07
C ALA A 78 -42.08 1.52 -33.49
N SER A 79 -42.15 1.24 -34.80
CA SER A 79 -41.89 -0.06 -35.44
C SER A 79 -40.45 -0.22 -35.97
N GLY A 80 -39.96 -1.47 -36.05
CA GLY A 80 -38.69 -1.80 -36.72
C GLY A 80 -38.34 -3.29 -36.71
N ASP A 81 -39.07 -4.10 -37.50
CA ASP A 81 -38.73 -5.50 -37.86
C ASP A 81 -37.69 -5.50 -39.02
N PRO A 82 -36.95 -6.60 -39.36
CA PRO A 82 -37.52 -7.94 -39.56
C PRO A 82 -36.73 -9.16 -39.04
N ALA A 83 -37.50 -10.10 -38.48
CA ALA A 83 -37.45 -11.56 -38.65
C ALA A 83 -36.27 -12.26 -39.41
N ALA A 84 -35.69 -13.29 -38.76
CA ALA A 84 -35.48 -14.63 -39.34
C ALA A 84 -35.20 -15.71 -38.26
N ALA A 85 -35.85 -16.87 -38.37
CA ALA A 85 -35.68 -18.08 -37.53
C ALA A 85 -36.33 -19.29 -38.26
N PRO A 86 -36.18 -20.55 -37.81
CA PRO A 86 -35.06 -21.23 -37.13
C PRO A 86 -34.65 -22.55 -37.85
N GLY A 87 -33.62 -23.27 -37.38
CA GLY A 87 -33.23 -24.56 -38.00
C GLY A 87 -32.20 -25.44 -37.28
N GLN A 88 -32.67 -26.22 -36.29
CA GLN A 88 -32.26 -27.59 -35.91
C GLN A 88 -30.77 -28.04 -36.02
N SER A 89 -30.19 -28.51 -34.90
CA SER A 89 -29.68 -29.89 -34.78
C SER A 89 -29.32 -30.30 -33.33
N PRO A 90 -29.22 -31.61 -33.00
CA PRO A 90 -29.38 -32.09 -31.63
C PRO A 90 -28.20 -32.89 -31.02
N ALA A 91 -28.39 -33.23 -29.75
CA ALA A 91 -27.98 -34.47 -29.05
C ALA A 91 -26.49 -34.78 -28.77
N ALA A 92 -26.30 -35.21 -27.51
CA ALA A 92 -25.09 -35.64 -26.85
C ALA A 92 -24.53 -37.00 -27.31
N ALA A 93 -23.23 -37.22 -27.07
CA ALA A 93 -22.64 -38.53 -26.79
C ALA A 93 -21.28 -38.43 -26.05
N THR A 94 -21.29 -38.88 -24.78
CA THR A 94 -20.31 -39.78 -24.12
C THR A 94 -18.87 -39.91 -24.64
N GLY A 95 -17.89 -39.80 -23.72
CA GLY A 95 -16.51 -40.29 -23.94
C GLY A 95 -15.58 -40.05 -22.75
N ALA A 96 -15.29 -41.10 -21.97
CA ALA A 96 -14.29 -41.09 -20.88
C ALA A 96 -12.90 -41.55 -21.39
N PRO A 97 -11.80 -41.45 -20.60
CA PRO A 97 -10.44 -41.31 -21.12
C PRO A 97 -9.65 -42.63 -21.26
N PRO A 98 -8.42 -42.59 -21.81
CA PRO A 98 -7.40 -43.60 -21.57
C PRO A 98 -6.23 -43.09 -20.71
N THR A 99 -5.53 -44.03 -20.07
CA THR A 99 -4.43 -43.84 -19.10
C THR A 99 -3.08 -44.32 -19.64
N ALA A 100 -2.00 -43.75 -19.09
CA ALA A 100 -0.64 -44.29 -18.85
C ALA A 100 0.01 -45.34 -19.79
N GLY A 101 1.28 -45.11 -20.18
CA GLY A 101 2.17 -46.13 -20.77
C GLY A 101 3.64 -45.70 -20.82
N SER A 102 4.55 -46.56 -20.36
CA SER A 102 6.00 -46.31 -20.15
C SER A 102 6.91 -46.67 -21.35
N GLY A 103 8.14 -46.15 -21.36
CA GLY A 103 9.21 -46.65 -22.26
C GLY A 103 10.55 -45.88 -22.16
N HIS A 104 11.69 -46.61 -22.16
CA HIS A 104 13.06 -46.07 -22.16
C HIS A 104 13.89 -46.73 -23.31
N PRO A 105 15.07 -46.18 -23.70
CA PRO A 105 15.75 -46.44 -25.00
C PRO A 105 16.82 -47.57 -24.92
N PRO A 106 17.52 -47.98 -26.02
CA PRO A 106 18.79 -47.32 -26.48
C PRO A 106 19.26 -47.53 -27.97
N ALA A 107 20.47 -47.01 -28.30
CA ALA A 107 21.46 -47.42 -29.33
C ALA A 107 21.33 -46.98 -30.83
N ALA A 108 22.37 -46.97 -31.71
CA ALA A 108 23.83 -46.66 -31.62
C ALA A 108 24.56 -46.72 -33.01
N GLY A 109 25.57 -45.84 -33.27
CA GLY A 109 26.71 -45.99 -34.23
C GLY A 109 26.44 -45.88 -35.76
N PRO A 110 27.47 -45.82 -36.67
CA PRO A 110 28.96 -45.68 -36.55
C PRO A 110 29.54 -44.44 -37.35
N GLY A 111 30.84 -44.21 -37.65
CA GLY A 111 32.12 -44.68 -37.06
C GLY A 111 33.39 -44.78 -37.98
N VAL A 112 34.31 -43.78 -37.95
CA VAL A 112 35.81 -43.81 -38.26
C VAL A 112 36.25 -44.13 -39.74
N PRO A 113 37.52 -43.94 -40.27
CA PRO A 113 38.87 -43.76 -39.66
C PRO A 113 39.88 -42.75 -40.39
N PRO A 114 41.26 -42.88 -40.42
CA PRO A 114 42.15 -41.87 -39.78
C PRO A 114 43.51 -41.47 -40.49
N SER A 115 44.37 -40.68 -39.83
CA SER A 115 45.87 -40.63 -39.94
C SER A 115 46.49 -39.69 -38.87
N GLY A 116 47.75 -39.74 -38.43
CA GLY A 116 48.84 -40.73 -38.58
C GLY A 116 50.29 -40.17 -38.37
N GLY A 117 51.01 -40.61 -37.32
CA GLY A 117 52.49 -40.48 -37.13
C GLY A 117 53.01 -39.31 -36.27
N THR A 118 54.26 -39.25 -35.75
CA THR A 118 55.21 -40.22 -35.11
C THR A 118 56.34 -39.43 -34.38
N GLY A 119 57.04 -40.01 -33.37
CA GLY A 119 58.01 -39.31 -32.46
C GLY A 119 59.45 -39.05 -33.03
N PRO A 120 60.55 -39.00 -32.21
CA PRO A 120 60.71 -39.37 -30.79
C PRO A 120 61.72 -38.58 -29.87
N SER A 121 61.68 -38.90 -28.56
CA SER A 121 62.78 -39.04 -27.55
C SER A 121 63.98 -38.08 -27.36
N SER A 122 64.15 -37.58 -26.12
CA SER A 122 65.35 -37.61 -25.22
C SER A 122 65.23 -36.46 -24.18
N GLY A 123 65.77 -36.48 -22.96
CA GLY A 123 66.53 -37.47 -22.18
C GLY A 123 67.42 -36.73 -21.14
N GLY A 124 67.27 -36.96 -19.83
CA GLY A 124 68.08 -36.28 -18.80
C GLY A 124 67.52 -36.45 -17.38
N ASP A 125 68.39 -36.66 -16.39
CA ASP A 125 68.06 -37.17 -15.04
C ASP A 125 68.77 -36.36 -13.92
N ARG A 126 68.11 -36.23 -12.75
CA ARG A 126 68.65 -35.79 -11.43
C ARG A 126 68.96 -34.28 -11.18
N PRO A 127 69.32 -33.85 -9.94
CA PRO A 127 68.30 -33.60 -8.91
C PRO A 127 68.52 -32.31 -8.06
N GLY A 128 67.44 -31.86 -7.40
CA GLY A 128 67.51 -31.07 -6.16
C GLY A 128 67.72 -29.55 -6.30
N ASP A 129 66.78 -28.78 -5.78
CA ASP A 129 67.05 -27.89 -4.63
C ASP A 129 65.71 -27.49 -3.98
N ALA A 130 65.60 -27.61 -2.67
CA ALA A 130 64.44 -27.12 -1.94
C ALA A 130 64.62 -25.61 -1.67
N ARG A 131 63.82 -24.76 -2.32
CA ARG A 131 63.67 -23.35 -1.91
C ARG A 131 62.21 -22.96 -1.84
N ASP A 132 61.76 -22.80 -0.60
CA ASP A 132 60.66 -21.93 -0.25
C ASP A 132 60.97 -20.50 -0.75
N SER A 133 60.11 -19.96 -1.59
CA SER A 133 59.96 -18.51 -1.75
C SER A 133 58.67 -18.17 -2.51
N GLY A 134 57.76 -17.46 -1.84
CA GLY A 134 56.82 -16.58 -2.56
C GLY A 134 55.41 -17.12 -2.78
N ALA A 135 54.73 -17.54 -1.72
CA ALA A 135 53.30 -17.27 -1.64
C ALA A 135 53.09 -15.74 -1.68
N GLY A 136 52.93 -15.19 -2.89
CA GLY A 136 52.57 -13.78 -3.06
C GLY A 136 51.32 -13.45 -2.25
N PRO A 137 51.19 -12.24 -1.68
CA PRO A 137 50.07 -11.92 -0.81
C PRO A 137 48.77 -12.15 -1.58
N ALA A 138 47.99 -13.15 -1.12
CA ALA A 138 46.72 -13.50 -1.73
C ALA A 138 45.90 -12.22 -1.90
N SER A 139 45.60 -11.85 -3.15
CA SER A 139 45.01 -10.56 -3.47
C SER A 139 43.75 -10.38 -2.62
N ALA A 140 43.77 -9.35 -1.77
CA ALA A 140 42.71 -9.16 -0.80
C ALA A 140 41.39 -9.00 -1.57
N GLY A 141 40.51 -10.00 -1.45
CA GLY A 141 39.26 -10.06 -2.19
C GLY A 141 38.42 -8.79 -2.01
N PRO A 142 37.54 -8.46 -2.97
CA PRO A 142 36.82 -7.21 -2.98
C PRO A 142 36.15 -6.94 -1.64
N VAL A 143 36.43 -5.77 -1.07
CA VAL A 143 35.83 -5.33 0.20
C VAL A 143 34.46 -4.72 -0.09
N PHE A 144 33.45 -5.22 0.63
CA PHE A 144 32.07 -4.73 0.63
C PHE A 144 31.73 -4.08 1.98
N ASP A 145 30.69 -3.24 1.99
CA ASP A 145 30.12 -2.72 3.24
C ASP A 145 29.24 -3.79 3.90
N LEU A 146 28.41 -4.45 3.08
CA LEU A 146 27.57 -5.59 3.46
C LEU A 146 27.75 -6.70 2.43
N LEU A 147 27.82 -7.95 2.89
CA LEU A 147 27.80 -9.16 2.08
C LEU A 147 26.74 -10.12 2.64
N ILE A 148 25.69 -10.36 1.87
CA ILE A 148 24.66 -11.37 2.17
C ILE A 148 25.07 -12.65 1.44
N ARG A 149 25.18 -13.78 2.15
CA ARG A 149 25.71 -15.04 1.58
C ARG A 149 24.66 -16.15 1.45
N GLY A 150 24.80 -16.98 0.42
CA GLY A 150 24.09 -18.26 0.27
C GLY A 150 22.60 -18.20 -0.07
N GLY A 151 21.95 -17.05 0.08
CA GLY A 151 20.50 -16.92 -0.02
C GLY A 151 19.87 -17.22 -1.38
N LEU A 152 18.57 -17.51 -1.35
CA LEU A 152 17.75 -17.68 -2.54
C LEU A 152 17.34 -16.31 -3.08
N VAL A 153 18.02 -15.84 -4.12
CA VAL A 153 17.74 -14.54 -4.75
C VAL A 153 16.48 -14.64 -5.60
N VAL A 154 15.46 -13.88 -5.22
CA VAL A 154 14.26 -13.62 -6.01
C VAL A 154 14.37 -12.18 -6.53
N ASP A 155 14.90 -12.01 -7.74
CA ASP A 155 15.46 -10.73 -8.20
C ASP A 155 14.45 -9.61 -8.49
N GLY A 156 13.15 -9.83 -8.26
CA GLY A 156 12.06 -8.90 -8.54
C GLY A 156 11.55 -8.88 -9.98
N SER A 157 12.13 -9.66 -10.90
CA SER A 157 11.74 -9.66 -12.32
C SER A 157 10.63 -10.64 -12.70
N GLY A 158 10.16 -11.47 -11.75
CA GLY A 158 9.21 -12.55 -12.02
C GLY A 158 9.83 -13.79 -12.69
N ARG A 159 11.15 -13.79 -12.90
CA ARG A 159 11.90 -14.97 -13.37
C ARG A 159 12.22 -15.92 -12.19
N PRO A 160 12.48 -17.22 -12.45
CA PRO A 160 12.79 -18.20 -11.41
C PRO A 160 13.92 -17.76 -10.47
N ALA A 161 13.79 -18.12 -9.19
CA ALA A 161 14.78 -17.83 -8.17
C ALA A 161 16.12 -18.58 -8.40
N TYR A 162 17.22 -18.02 -7.89
CA TYR A 162 18.56 -18.62 -7.99
C TYR A 162 19.39 -18.36 -6.73
N ARG A 163 20.29 -19.28 -6.36
CA ARG A 163 21.21 -19.05 -5.23
C ARG A 163 22.38 -18.15 -5.64
N ALA A 164 22.64 -17.11 -4.86
CA ALA A 164 23.78 -16.21 -5.04
C ALA A 164 24.07 -15.40 -3.77
N ASP A 165 25.31 -14.95 -3.63
CA ASP A 165 25.70 -13.91 -2.68
C ASP A 165 25.40 -12.52 -3.27
N VAL A 166 25.13 -11.55 -2.40
CA VAL A 166 24.89 -10.15 -2.76
C VAL A 166 25.90 -9.26 -2.03
N GLY A 167 26.83 -8.67 -2.78
CA GLY A 167 27.82 -7.72 -2.28
C GLY A 167 27.35 -6.27 -2.46
N VAL A 168 27.30 -5.50 -1.38
CA VAL A 168 26.86 -4.10 -1.33
C VAL A 168 28.03 -3.17 -1.03
N ARG A 169 28.14 -2.06 -1.74
CA ARG A 169 29.14 -1.00 -1.50
C ARG A 169 28.49 0.38 -1.63
N GLY A 170 28.67 1.23 -0.63
CA GLY A 170 27.96 2.51 -0.56
C GLY A 170 26.46 2.31 -0.61
N ASP A 171 25.78 2.94 -1.57
CA ASP A 171 24.33 2.79 -1.78
C ASP A 171 23.94 1.77 -2.86
N ARG A 172 24.88 0.94 -3.36
CA ARG A 172 24.69 0.05 -4.52
C ARG A 172 24.91 -1.43 -4.24
N ILE A 173 24.18 -2.25 -4.99
CA ILE A 173 24.56 -3.63 -5.27
C ILE A 173 25.80 -3.57 -6.17
N ALA A 174 26.93 -4.02 -5.65
CA ALA A 174 28.24 -3.93 -6.29
C ALA A 174 28.70 -5.25 -6.93
N ALA A 175 28.18 -6.40 -6.45
CA ALA A 175 28.45 -7.72 -7.04
C ALA A 175 27.30 -8.69 -6.75
N LEU A 176 27.13 -9.68 -7.64
CA LEU A 176 26.17 -10.78 -7.54
C LEU A 176 26.85 -12.07 -8.04
N GLY A 177 26.53 -13.21 -7.43
CA GLY A 177 27.04 -14.52 -7.82
C GLY A 177 27.71 -15.24 -6.66
N ARG A 178 28.70 -16.10 -6.92
CA ARG A 178 29.55 -16.66 -5.85
C ARG A 178 30.67 -15.68 -5.52
N LEU A 179 30.71 -15.23 -4.27
CA LEU A 179 31.69 -14.25 -3.78
C LEU A 179 32.65 -14.91 -2.78
N ASP A 180 33.14 -16.10 -3.16
CA ASP A 180 34.13 -16.89 -2.43
C ASP A 180 35.38 -16.05 -2.11
N GLY A 181 35.80 -16.03 -0.84
CA GLY A 181 36.94 -15.24 -0.37
C GLY A 181 36.71 -13.72 -0.25
N ALA A 182 35.55 -13.19 -0.66
CA ALA A 182 35.23 -11.78 -0.48
C ALA A 182 35.10 -11.39 1.00
N ARG A 183 35.53 -10.17 1.33
CA ARG A 183 35.50 -9.60 2.69
C ARG A 183 34.44 -8.51 2.78
N ALA A 184 33.82 -8.34 3.94
CA ALA A 184 32.89 -7.24 4.17
C ALA A 184 32.96 -6.72 5.61
N ARG A 185 32.50 -5.47 5.82
CA ARG A 185 32.37 -4.91 7.18
C ARG A 185 31.26 -5.62 7.97
N ARG A 186 30.13 -5.93 7.31
CA ARG A 186 29.08 -6.82 7.81
C ARG A 186 28.92 -8.00 6.86
N VAL A 187 28.91 -9.22 7.40
CA VAL A 187 28.46 -10.42 6.69
C VAL A 187 27.14 -10.87 7.32
N VAL A 188 26.18 -11.23 6.48
CA VAL A 188 24.91 -11.86 6.87
C VAL A 188 24.87 -13.23 6.19
N ASP A 189 24.64 -14.27 6.98
CA ASP A 189 24.32 -15.59 6.44
C ASP A 189 22.83 -15.62 6.11
N ALA A 190 22.50 -16.08 4.90
CA ALA A 190 21.13 -16.16 4.41
C ALA A 190 20.82 -17.54 3.82
N ASP A 191 21.56 -18.60 4.19
CA ASP A 191 21.13 -19.96 3.83
C ASP A 191 19.73 -20.27 4.39
N GLY A 192 18.91 -20.92 3.57
CA GLY A 192 17.47 -21.12 3.83
C GLY A 192 16.59 -19.87 3.64
N LEU A 193 17.15 -18.66 3.59
CA LEU A 193 16.41 -17.40 3.47
C LEU A 193 16.26 -16.94 2.01
N VAL A 194 15.22 -16.13 1.77
CA VAL A 194 15.00 -15.42 0.51
C VAL A 194 15.66 -14.05 0.57
N VAL A 195 16.36 -13.67 -0.50
CA VAL A 195 16.89 -12.31 -0.72
C VAL A 195 16.14 -11.67 -1.87
N ALA A 196 15.42 -10.59 -1.61
CA ALA A 196 14.59 -9.89 -2.59
C ALA A 196 14.90 -8.38 -2.62
N PRO A 197 14.54 -7.65 -3.68
CA PRO A 197 14.51 -6.19 -3.62
C PRO A 197 13.56 -5.76 -2.49
N GLY A 198 13.93 -4.70 -1.79
CA GLY A 198 13.07 -4.14 -0.75
C GLY A 198 11.72 -3.72 -1.32
N PHE A 199 10.64 -3.97 -0.58
CA PHE A 199 9.29 -3.85 -1.11
C PHE A 199 8.90 -2.38 -1.35
N ILE A 200 8.05 -2.18 -2.35
CA ILE A 200 7.54 -0.87 -2.76
C ILE A 200 6.06 -0.82 -2.43
N ASN A 201 5.70 0.05 -1.49
CA ASN A 201 4.32 0.32 -1.13
C ASN A 201 3.68 1.27 -2.13
N ALA A 202 2.88 0.72 -3.05
CA ALA A 202 2.25 1.47 -4.14
C ALA A 202 1.20 2.49 -3.67
N HIS A 203 0.58 2.25 -2.51
CA HIS A 203 -0.46 3.13 -1.95
C HIS A 203 -0.26 3.27 -0.44
N SER A 204 0.20 4.45 0.01
CA SER A 204 0.61 4.70 1.39
C SER A 204 0.19 6.06 1.94
N HIS A 205 -0.35 6.05 3.15
CA HIS A 205 -0.61 7.24 3.97
C HIS A 205 0.56 7.62 4.88
N THR A 206 1.75 7.00 4.74
CA THR A 206 2.90 7.30 5.63
C THR A 206 3.33 8.76 5.55
N TYR A 207 3.13 9.44 4.41
CA TYR A 207 3.43 10.87 4.26
C TYR A 207 2.68 11.78 5.26
N GLU A 208 1.53 11.34 5.78
CA GLU A 208 0.76 12.06 6.80
C GLU A 208 1.45 12.06 8.17
N TYR A 209 2.28 11.03 8.43
CA TYR A 209 2.92 10.77 9.73
C TYR A 209 4.44 10.92 9.72
N VAL A 210 5.10 10.86 8.54
CA VAL A 210 6.57 10.88 8.39
C VAL A 210 7.26 12.08 9.06
N THR A 211 6.54 13.18 9.31
CA THR A 211 7.11 14.36 9.96
C THR A 211 7.12 14.31 11.50
N SER A 212 6.42 13.35 12.09
CA SER A 212 6.46 13.02 13.53
C SER A 212 7.01 11.61 13.79
N VAL A 213 6.96 10.73 12.79
CA VAL A 213 7.50 9.36 12.80
C VAL A 213 8.45 9.19 11.59
N PRO A 214 9.58 9.91 11.52
CA PRO A 214 10.49 9.87 10.37
C PRO A 214 11.13 8.49 10.16
N GLY A 215 11.17 7.66 11.21
CA GLY A 215 11.68 6.30 11.15
C GLY A 215 10.88 5.37 10.23
N GLY A 216 9.58 5.61 10.02
CA GLY A 216 8.73 4.77 9.17
C GLY A 216 8.62 3.30 9.61
N ASP A 217 8.80 3.03 10.91
CA ASP A 217 9.13 1.67 11.41
C ASP A 217 8.10 0.59 11.03
N ALA A 218 6.81 0.93 10.95
CA ALA A 218 5.77 -0.01 10.53
C ALA A 218 5.93 -0.48 9.07
N ASP A 219 6.41 0.39 8.17
CA ASP A 219 6.71 0.05 6.79
C ASP A 219 7.99 -0.80 6.72
N LEU A 220 9.05 -0.34 7.40
CA LEU A 220 10.36 -1.02 7.40
C LEU A 220 10.28 -2.45 7.96
N LEU A 221 9.57 -2.67 9.08
CA LEU A 221 9.45 -3.99 9.70
C LEU A 221 8.71 -5.01 8.80
N GLN A 222 7.96 -4.53 7.80
CA GLN A 222 7.30 -5.38 6.80
C GLN A 222 8.17 -5.68 5.56
N GLY A 223 9.42 -5.19 5.51
CA GLY A 223 10.29 -5.32 4.34
C GLY A 223 10.18 -4.17 3.32
N MET A 224 9.35 -3.15 3.58
CA MET A 224 9.19 -2.02 2.67
C MET A 224 10.39 -1.08 2.74
N THR A 225 10.91 -0.65 1.59
CA THR A 225 12.01 0.30 1.47
C THR A 225 11.63 1.56 0.72
N THR A 226 10.50 1.55 0.00
CA THR A 226 9.95 2.71 -0.71
C THR A 226 8.44 2.77 -0.49
N VAL A 227 7.90 3.97 -0.29
CA VAL A 227 6.48 4.24 -0.18
C VAL A 227 6.04 5.33 -1.15
N ILE A 228 4.88 5.13 -1.75
CA ILE A 228 4.23 6.08 -2.66
C ILE A 228 3.03 6.68 -1.94
N GLY A 229 3.09 7.98 -1.69
CA GLY A 229 2.04 8.73 -0.99
C GLY A 229 1.41 9.81 -1.85
N GLY A 230 0.66 10.72 -1.21
CA GLY A 230 -0.09 11.74 -1.94
C GLY A 230 -1.34 11.19 -2.67
N VAL A 231 -1.77 9.98 -2.33
CA VAL A 231 -2.87 9.21 -2.95
C VAL A 231 -4.27 9.72 -2.52
N ASP A 232 -5.35 9.15 -3.07
CA ASP A 232 -6.76 9.53 -2.83
C ASP A 232 -7.10 11.02 -3.03
N GLY A 233 -6.37 11.71 -3.90
CA GLY A 233 -6.53 13.14 -4.08
C GLY A 233 -6.05 13.98 -2.89
N ARG A 234 -5.31 13.41 -1.93
CA ARG A 234 -4.79 14.12 -0.75
C ARG A 234 -3.27 14.15 -0.78
N SER A 235 -2.71 15.36 -0.81
CA SER A 235 -1.26 15.59 -0.64
C SER A 235 -1.01 16.93 0.09
N PRO A 236 0.21 17.18 0.58
CA PRO A 236 0.64 18.53 0.94
C PRO A 236 0.68 19.42 -0.31
N ILE A 237 0.15 20.64 -0.20
CA ILE A 237 0.19 21.68 -1.24
C ILE A 237 0.58 23.01 -0.58
N PRO A 238 1.62 23.73 -1.05
CA PRO A 238 2.55 23.36 -2.11
C PRO A 238 3.43 22.15 -1.75
N LEU A 239 3.80 21.34 -2.75
CA LEU A 239 4.49 20.06 -2.53
C LEU A 239 5.98 20.24 -2.21
N GLY A 240 6.69 21.09 -2.96
CA GLY A 240 8.14 21.30 -2.82
C GLY A 240 8.63 21.65 -1.42
N PRO A 241 7.98 22.57 -0.66
CA PRO A 241 8.32 22.86 0.73
C PRO A 241 8.25 21.62 1.64
N PHE A 242 7.30 20.73 1.40
CA PHE A 242 7.16 19.47 2.14
C PHE A 242 8.26 18.48 1.76
N LEU A 243 8.52 18.27 0.47
CA LEU A 243 9.62 17.41 0.01
C LEU A 243 10.98 17.88 0.57
N ARG A 244 11.26 19.19 0.50
CA ARG A 244 12.46 19.78 1.10
C ARG A 244 12.52 19.62 2.63
N ARG A 245 11.38 19.50 3.32
CA ARG A 245 11.35 19.17 4.76
C ARG A 245 11.77 17.73 4.99
N LEU A 246 11.28 16.77 4.18
CA LEU A 246 11.68 15.36 4.27
C LEU A 246 13.18 15.20 4.04
N GLU A 247 13.73 15.89 3.04
CA GLU A 247 15.17 15.90 2.72
C GLU A 247 16.02 16.44 3.89
N ARG A 248 15.58 17.52 4.56
CA ARG A 248 16.31 18.11 5.70
C ARG A 248 16.22 17.29 6.99
N GLN A 249 15.09 16.64 7.25
CA GLN A 249 14.88 15.90 8.51
C GLN A 249 15.39 14.44 8.43
N GLY A 250 15.52 13.88 7.23
CA GLY A 250 15.81 12.47 7.00
C GLY A 250 14.57 11.58 7.17
N VAL A 251 14.53 10.46 6.44
CA VAL A 251 13.40 9.52 6.42
C VAL A 251 13.90 8.07 6.40
N GLY A 252 13.11 7.14 6.98
CA GLY A 252 13.45 5.72 7.06
C GLY A 252 13.36 5.03 5.70
N THR A 253 12.19 5.10 5.07
CA THR A 253 11.91 4.61 3.71
C THR A 253 12.11 5.71 2.66
N ASN A 254 12.26 5.32 1.40
CA ASN A 254 12.21 6.25 0.28
C ASN A 254 10.77 6.73 0.06
N HIS A 255 10.59 7.99 -0.34
CA HIS A 255 9.27 8.60 -0.52
C HIS A 255 9.11 9.16 -1.93
N ALA A 256 8.12 8.65 -2.67
CA ALA A 256 7.57 9.32 -3.85
C ALA A 256 6.16 9.84 -3.53
N LEU A 257 5.71 10.92 -4.14
CA LEU A 257 4.37 11.48 -3.88
C LEU A 257 3.64 11.88 -5.17
N PHE A 258 2.34 11.62 -5.20
CA PHE A 258 1.39 12.24 -6.11
C PHE A 258 0.99 13.65 -5.64
N ALA A 259 0.52 14.48 -6.58
CA ALA A 259 -0.18 15.72 -6.28
C ALA A 259 -1.68 15.43 -6.14
N GLY A 260 -2.26 15.74 -4.98
CA GLY A 260 -3.66 15.40 -4.68
C GLY A 260 -4.66 16.40 -5.26
N HIS A 261 -5.53 15.96 -6.18
CA HIS A 261 -6.63 16.76 -6.74
C HIS A 261 -7.51 17.41 -5.67
N GLY A 262 -7.92 16.65 -4.65
CA GLY A 262 -8.74 17.14 -3.55
C GLY A 262 -8.05 18.25 -2.76
N SER A 263 -6.75 18.12 -2.48
CA SER A 263 -5.94 19.19 -1.86
C SER A 263 -5.82 20.43 -2.75
N ILE A 264 -5.55 20.25 -4.05
CA ILE A 264 -5.44 21.35 -5.01
C ILE A 264 -6.77 22.11 -5.13
N ARG A 265 -7.88 21.39 -5.26
CA ARG A 265 -9.23 21.94 -5.36
C ARG A 265 -9.64 22.66 -4.08
N ALA A 266 -9.35 22.08 -2.90
CA ALA A 266 -9.58 22.72 -1.62
C ALA A 266 -8.79 24.04 -1.48
N ALA A 267 -7.54 24.08 -1.94
CA ALA A 267 -6.69 25.28 -1.87
C ALA A 267 -7.18 26.43 -2.77
N VAL A 268 -7.88 26.14 -3.86
CA VAL A 268 -8.37 27.15 -4.83
C VAL A 268 -9.82 27.57 -4.57
N MET A 269 -10.72 26.62 -4.31
CA MET A 269 -12.17 26.84 -4.24
C MET A 269 -12.83 26.20 -3.02
N GLY A 270 -12.06 25.66 -2.08
CA GLY A 270 -12.57 24.99 -0.89
C GLY A 270 -13.43 23.76 -1.22
N THR A 271 -14.47 23.55 -0.41
CA THR A 271 -15.37 22.39 -0.50
C THR A 271 -16.67 22.67 -1.27
N VAL A 272 -16.70 23.71 -2.11
CA VAL A 272 -17.94 24.11 -2.80
C VAL A 272 -18.41 23.06 -3.82
N ARG A 273 -19.73 22.78 -3.79
CA ARG A 273 -20.44 21.85 -4.68
C ARG A 273 -20.85 22.53 -5.99
N ARG A 274 -19.86 22.81 -6.84
CA ARG A 274 -20.00 23.27 -8.23
C ARG A 274 -18.72 23.00 -8.99
N GLU A 275 -18.77 23.07 -10.32
CA GLU A 275 -17.57 23.08 -11.16
C GLU A 275 -16.70 24.33 -10.91
N PRO A 276 -15.38 24.26 -11.17
CA PRO A 276 -14.50 25.42 -11.16
C PRO A 276 -14.84 26.37 -12.30
N THR A 277 -14.81 27.67 -12.03
CA THR A 277 -14.73 28.68 -13.08
C THR A 277 -13.43 28.53 -13.86
N GLY A 278 -13.35 29.06 -15.09
CA GLY A 278 -12.12 29.04 -15.87
C GLY A 278 -10.91 29.69 -15.18
N ALA A 279 -11.13 30.63 -14.24
CA ALA A 279 -10.07 31.21 -13.43
C ALA A 279 -9.57 30.25 -12.34
N GLU A 280 -10.48 29.55 -11.67
CA GLU A 280 -10.16 28.52 -10.66
C GLU A 280 -9.48 27.30 -11.31
N LEU A 281 -9.97 26.82 -12.45
CA LEU A 281 -9.33 25.70 -13.17
C LEU A 281 -7.88 26.06 -13.55
N ARG A 282 -7.64 27.27 -14.08
CA ARG A 282 -6.27 27.76 -14.33
C ARG A 282 -5.42 27.88 -13.06
N ALA A 283 -6.00 28.17 -11.90
CA ALA A 283 -5.28 28.19 -10.63
C ALA A 283 -4.92 26.78 -10.15
N MET A 284 -5.84 25.82 -10.29
CA MET A 284 -5.57 24.39 -10.02
C MET A 284 -4.50 23.85 -10.95
N THR A 285 -4.54 24.18 -12.25
CA THR A 285 -3.50 23.85 -13.23
C THR A 285 -2.13 24.34 -12.77
N ARG A 286 -1.99 25.61 -12.38
CA ARG A 286 -0.68 26.15 -11.89
C ARG A 286 -0.15 25.46 -10.64
N LEU A 287 -1.03 25.07 -9.71
CA LEU A 287 -0.61 24.29 -8.53
C LEU A 287 -0.14 22.88 -8.91
N LEU A 288 -0.79 22.26 -9.89
CA LEU A 288 -0.40 20.95 -10.42
C LEU A 288 0.92 21.03 -11.22
N GLU A 289 1.08 22.02 -12.10
CA GLU A 289 2.33 22.31 -12.82
C GLU A 289 3.50 22.49 -11.84
N GLN A 290 3.30 23.29 -10.78
CA GLN A 290 4.31 23.48 -9.74
C GLN A 290 4.61 22.19 -8.97
N ALA A 291 3.60 21.36 -8.68
CA ALA A 291 3.82 20.08 -8.02
C ALA A 291 4.56 19.07 -8.92
N MET A 292 4.30 19.06 -10.23
CA MET A 292 5.06 18.26 -11.19
C MET A 292 6.51 18.76 -11.31
N ALA A 293 6.73 20.08 -11.34
CA ALA A 293 8.08 20.68 -11.31
C ALA A 293 8.81 20.43 -9.97
N ASP A 294 8.08 20.35 -8.86
CA ASP A 294 8.62 19.89 -7.56
C ASP A 294 8.92 18.37 -7.55
N GLY A 295 8.52 17.61 -8.59
CA GLY A 295 8.83 16.19 -8.74
C GLY A 295 7.72 15.23 -8.29
N ALA A 296 6.44 15.62 -8.36
CA ALA A 296 5.34 14.67 -8.19
C ALA A 296 5.38 13.54 -9.24
N LEU A 297 4.88 12.35 -8.88
CA LEU A 297 4.69 11.24 -9.83
C LEU A 297 3.56 11.50 -10.84
N GLY A 298 2.66 12.43 -10.53
CA GLY A 298 1.45 12.69 -11.31
C GLY A 298 0.34 13.27 -10.46
N LEU A 299 -0.91 13.02 -10.87
CA LEU A 299 -2.14 13.46 -10.22
C LEU A 299 -2.82 12.27 -9.53
N SER A 300 -3.21 12.42 -8.26
CA SER A 300 -4.14 11.49 -7.63
C SER A 300 -5.54 12.10 -7.50
N THR A 301 -6.59 11.27 -7.52
CA THR A 301 -7.97 11.70 -7.22
C THR A 301 -8.62 10.87 -6.12
N GLY A 302 -9.53 11.52 -5.39
CA GLY A 302 -10.41 10.92 -4.39
C GLY A 302 -11.86 11.23 -4.74
N LEU A 303 -12.39 10.56 -5.78
CA LEU A 303 -13.67 10.93 -6.38
C LEU A 303 -14.89 10.52 -5.54
N GLU A 304 -14.69 9.70 -4.50
CA GLU A 304 -15.71 9.49 -3.47
C GLU A 304 -15.71 10.60 -2.39
N TYR A 305 -14.61 11.32 -2.21
CA TYR A 305 -14.41 12.22 -1.06
C TYR A 305 -14.64 13.68 -1.41
N VAL A 306 -15.12 14.48 -0.46
CA VAL A 306 -15.19 15.95 -0.63
C VAL A 306 -13.77 16.51 -0.49
N PRO A 307 -13.28 17.38 -1.42
CA PRO A 307 -14.03 18.04 -2.50
C PRO A 307 -14.05 17.32 -3.86
N GLY A 308 -13.25 16.26 -4.06
CA GLY A 308 -13.12 15.53 -5.33
C GLY A 308 -14.44 14.99 -5.91
N ARG A 309 -15.36 14.56 -5.06
CA ARG A 309 -16.73 14.11 -5.38
C ARG A 309 -17.55 15.09 -6.21
N TYR A 310 -17.21 16.38 -6.19
CA TYR A 310 -17.91 17.42 -6.95
C TYR A 310 -17.26 17.74 -8.31
N ALA A 311 -16.12 17.12 -8.64
CA ALA A 311 -15.48 17.29 -9.94
C ALA A 311 -16.14 16.43 -11.02
N THR A 312 -16.29 17.01 -12.21
CA THR A 312 -16.72 16.32 -13.43
C THR A 312 -15.55 15.57 -14.05
N THR A 313 -15.83 14.56 -14.87
CA THR A 313 -14.79 13.84 -15.65
C THR A 313 -13.97 14.82 -16.50
N ALA A 314 -14.60 15.85 -17.07
CA ALA A 314 -13.93 16.91 -17.83
C ALA A 314 -12.94 17.76 -16.99
N GLU A 315 -13.26 18.05 -15.72
CA GLU A 315 -12.31 18.71 -14.80
C GLU A 315 -11.06 17.83 -14.61
N ILE A 316 -11.25 16.52 -14.42
CA ILE A 316 -10.13 15.59 -14.20
C ILE A 316 -9.32 15.37 -15.49
N VAL A 317 -9.95 15.22 -16.66
CA VAL A 317 -9.25 15.16 -17.97
C VAL A 317 -8.42 16.42 -18.21
N ALA A 318 -8.97 17.61 -17.91
CA ALA A 318 -8.24 18.86 -18.07
C ALA A 318 -6.97 18.92 -17.19
N LEU A 319 -7.04 18.42 -15.95
CA LEU A 319 -5.88 18.33 -15.05
C LEU A 319 -4.94 17.18 -15.38
N ALA A 320 -5.43 16.03 -15.83
CA ALA A 320 -4.61 14.89 -16.26
C ALA A 320 -3.80 15.22 -17.53
N ARG A 321 -4.31 16.07 -18.43
CA ARG A 321 -3.51 16.58 -19.57
C ARG A 321 -2.30 17.42 -19.14
N VAL A 322 -2.32 18.04 -17.94
CA VAL A 322 -1.19 18.81 -17.39
C VAL A 322 -0.01 17.90 -17.05
N ILE A 323 -0.27 16.67 -16.59
CA ILE A 323 0.80 15.75 -16.16
C ILE A 323 1.39 14.94 -17.33
N ALA A 324 0.69 14.84 -18.47
CA ALA A 324 1.12 14.05 -19.62
C ALA A 324 2.52 14.45 -20.19
N PRO A 325 2.87 15.75 -20.36
CA PRO A 325 4.22 16.13 -20.81
C PRO A 325 5.33 15.67 -19.88
N TYR A 326 5.06 15.54 -18.58
CA TYR A 326 6.01 15.07 -17.56
C TYR A 326 6.16 13.54 -17.57
N GLY A 327 5.32 12.81 -18.30
CA GLY A 327 5.19 11.35 -18.17
C GLY A 327 4.52 10.94 -16.86
N GLY A 328 3.65 11.79 -16.32
CA GLY A 328 2.97 11.55 -15.04
C GLY A 328 1.85 10.52 -15.13
N ILE A 329 1.52 9.95 -13.97
CA ILE A 329 0.50 8.91 -13.79
C ILE A 329 -0.78 9.50 -13.19
N TYR A 330 -1.94 8.99 -13.63
CA TYR A 330 -3.23 9.26 -13.00
C TYR A 330 -3.58 8.13 -12.03
N SER A 331 -3.51 8.39 -10.73
CA SER A 331 -3.89 7.45 -9.67
C SER A 331 -5.27 7.82 -9.10
N THR A 332 -6.14 6.86 -8.79
CA THR A 332 -7.54 7.18 -8.46
C THR A 332 -8.21 6.23 -7.45
N HIS A 333 -8.58 6.78 -6.29
CA HIS A 333 -9.75 6.29 -5.56
C HIS A 333 -10.99 6.65 -6.40
N MET A 334 -11.50 5.64 -7.09
CA MET A 334 -12.60 5.75 -8.05
C MET A 334 -13.88 6.33 -7.42
N ARG A 335 -14.76 6.92 -8.25
CA ARG A 335 -15.99 7.59 -7.77
C ARG A 335 -16.94 6.66 -6.99
N SER A 336 -16.86 5.36 -7.22
CA SER A 336 -17.55 4.31 -6.47
C SER A 336 -16.76 3.01 -6.52
N GLU A 337 -16.71 2.29 -5.41
CA GLU A 337 -16.21 0.91 -5.32
C GLU A 337 -17.35 -0.10 -5.09
N GLY A 338 -18.58 0.39 -4.97
CA GLY A 338 -19.80 -0.37 -4.71
C GLY A 338 -20.72 -0.39 -5.92
N ASP A 339 -21.97 0.04 -5.76
CA ASP A 339 -23.05 -0.18 -6.73
C ASP A 339 -22.83 0.48 -8.11
N ALA A 340 -21.92 1.45 -8.21
CA ALA A 340 -21.53 2.12 -9.45
C ALA A 340 -20.07 1.86 -9.85
N VAL A 341 -19.46 0.76 -9.38
CA VAL A 341 -18.05 0.43 -9.63
C VAL A 341 -17.70 0.27 -11.12
N ALA A 342 -18.62 -0.30 -11.92
CA ALA A 342 -18.41 -0.46 -13.36
C ALA A 342 -18.32 0.90 -14.08
N GLN A 343 -19.20 1.84 -13.74
CA GLN A 343 -19.20 3.20 -14.28
C GLN A 343 -17.97 3.98 -13.81
N ALA A 344 -17.55 3.79 -12.55
CA ALA A 344 -16.38 4.47 -11.99
C ALA A 344 -15.06 3.95 -12.58
N LEU A 345 -14.96 2.65 -12.89
CA LEU A 345 -13.83 2.09 -13.62
C LEU A 345 -13.80 2.59 -15.07
N ALA A 346 -14.95 2.59 -15.76
CA ALA A 346 -15.05 3.14 -17.11
C ALA A 346 -14.65 4.63 -17.16
N GLU A 347 -15.04 5.42 -16.16
CA GLU A 347 -14.58 6.82 -15.99
C GLU A 347 -13.05 6.91 -15.85
N ALA A 348 -12.44 6.10 -14.98
CA ALA A 348 -11.00 6.11 -14.77
C ALA A 348 -10.20 5.75 -16.05
N LEU A 349 -10.66 4.73 -16.77
CA LEU A 349 -10.05 4.31 -18.04
C LEU A 349 -10.28 5.34 -19.16
N ALA A 350 -11.44 6.01 -19.19
CA ALA A 350 -11.70 7.10 -20.14
C ALA A 350 -10.77 8.30 -19.90
N ILE A 351 -10.59 8.71 -18.63
CA ILE A 351 -9.65 9.78 -18.26
C ILE A 351 -8.23 9.47 -18.75
N GLY A 352 -7.75 8.23 -18.53
CA GLY A 352 -6.45 7.78 -19.02
C GLY A 352 -6.29 7.91 -20.54
N ARG A 353 -7.27 7.41 -21.30
CA ARG A 353 -7.29 7.51 -22.77
C ARG A 353 -7.34 8.97 -23.25
N GLU A 354 -8.24 9.78 -22.71
CA GLU A 354 -8.47 11.17 -23.14
C GLU A 354 -7.34 12.14 -22.78
N ALA A 355 -6.58 11.85 -21.72
CA ALA A 355 -5.42 12.64 -21.31
C ALA A 355 -4.09 12.08 -21.83
N GLY A 356 -4.05 10.84 -22.33
CA GLY A 356 -2.83 10.19 -22.79
C GLY A 356 -1.87 9.84 -21.65
N VAL A 357 -2.39 9.36 -20.52
CA VAL A 357 -1.62 9.06 -19.30
C VAL A 357 -1.85 7.64 -18.82
N ALA A 358 -0.85 7.07 -18.13
CA ALA A 358 -0.99 5.80 -17.44
C ALA A 358 -1.97 5.92 -16.27
N VAL A 359 -2.71 4.84 -15.99
CA VAL A 359 -3.76 4.78 -14.97
C VAL A 359 -3.38 3.79 -13.87
N ASP A 360 -3.52 4.23 -12.64
CA ASP A 360 -3.40 3.42 -11.43
C ASP A 360 -4.76 3.42 -10.71
N ILE A 361 -5.44 2.28 -10.72
CA ILE A 361 -6.71 2.12 -10.00
C ILE A 361 -6.36 1.82 -8.55
N SER A 362 -6.46 2.85 -7.70
CA SER A 362 -6.06 2.75 -6.31
C SER A 362 -6.84 1.66 -5.60
N HIS A 363 -6.15 0.88 -4.75
CA HIS A 363 -6.67 -0.09 -3.79
C HIS A 363 -7.91 -0.86 -4.29
N PHE A 364 -7.85 -1.38 -5.51
CA PHE A 364 -9.00 -1.81 -6.29
C PHE A 364 -9.77 -2.94 -5.60
N LYS A 365 -11.08 -2.73 -5.46
CA LYS A 365 -11.99 -3.62 -4.75
C LYS A 365 -13.41 -3.50 -5.28
N VAL A 366 -14.20 -4.54 -5.08
CA VAL A 366 -15.65 -4.54 -5.28
C VAL A 366 -16.32 -4.77 -3.93
N VAL A 367 -16.96 -3.72 -3.39
CA VAL A 367 -17.57 -3.78 -2.05
C VAL A 367 -19.06 -4.10 -2.09
N TYR A 368 -19.51 -4.74 -1.00
CA TYR A 368 -20.86 -5.29 -0.80
C TYR A 368 -21.16 -6.53 -1.65
N ARG A 369 -21.63 -7.59 -1.00
CA ARG A 369 -21.87 -8.91 -1.59
C ARG A 369 -22.73 -8.92 -2.85
N ARG A 370 -23.67 -7.98 -3.00
CA ARG A 370 -24.53 -7.83 -4.20
C ARG A 370 -23.76 -7.44 -5.47
N ASN A 371 -22.54 -6.91 -5.34
CA ASN A 371 -21.72 -6.43 -6.47
C ASN A 371 -20.61 -7.43 -6.85
N TRP A 372 -20.29 -8.41 -6.01
CA TRP A 372 -19.13 -9.30 -6.17
C TRP A 372 -19.09 -10.05 -7.52
N GLU A 373 -20.25 -10.42 -8.07
CA GLU A 373 -20.39 -11.10 -9.37
C GLU A 373 -20.01 -10.22 -10.58
N VAL A 374 -19.91 -8.90 -10.41
CA VAL A 374 -19.51 -7.96 -11.48
C VAL A 374 -17.99 -8.00 -11.73
N GLN A 375 -17.20 -8.46 -10.76
CA GLN A 375 -15.74 -8.35 -10.83
C GLN A 375 -15.06 -8.99 -12.06
N PRO A 376 -15.47 -10.17 -12.58
CA PRO A 376 -14.90 -10.73 -13.81
C PRO A 376 -14.97 -9.75 -15.00
N GLN A 377 -16.10 -9.04 -15.14
CA GLN A 377 -16.33 -8.07 -16.21
C GLN A 377 -15.44 -6.82 -16.06
N LEU A 378 -15.10 -6.44 -14.81
CA LEU A 378 -14.17 -5.34 -14.53
C LEU A 378 -12.72 -5.72 -14.86
N ILE A 379 -12.34 -6.96 -14.57
CA ILE A 379 -11.03 -7.52 -14.94
C ILE A 379 -10.87 -7.54 -16.46
N GLU A 380 -11.89 -8.00 -17.18
CA GLU A 380 -11.93 -7.97 -18.65
C GLU A 380 -11.78 -6.55 -19.22
N GLN A 381 -12.44 -5.54 -18.63
CA GLN A 381 -12.30 -4.14 -19.03
C GLN A 381 -10.86 -3.61 -18.86
N ILE A 382 -10.17 -3.95 -17.76
CA ILE A 382 -8.77 -3.56 -17.53
C ILE A 382 -7.84 -4.27 -18.52
N LEU A 383 -8.08 -5.56 -18.78
CA LEU A 383 -7.30 -6.34 -19.75
C LEU A 383 -7.49 -5.82 -21.18
N ALA A 384 -8.73 -5.46 -21.57
CA ALA A 384 -9.03 -4.86 -22.86
C ALA A 384 -8.34 -3.49 -23.02
N ALA A 385 -8.44 -2.61 -22.02
CA ALA A 385 -7.74 -1.32 -22.04
C ALA A 385 -6.20 -1.48 -22.16
N ARG A 386 -5.63 -2.49 -21.52
CA ARG A 386 -4.19 -2.83 -21.68
C ARG A 386 -3.86 -3.38 -23.07
N ALA A 387 -4.73 -4.17 -23.67
CA ALA A 387 -4.57 -4.66 -25.05
C ALA A 387 -4.68 -3.53 -26.10
N GLU A 388 -5.47 -2.49 -25.81
CA GLU A 388 -5.54 -1.22 -26.57
C GLU A 388 -4.29 -0.33 -26.39
N GLY A 389 -3.36 -0.70 -25.49
CA GLY A 389 -2.12 0.03 -25.23
C GLY A 389 -2.19 1.04 -24.07
N LEU A 390 -3.31 1.13 -23.33
CA LEU A 390 -3.36 1.95 -22.11
C LEU A 390 -2.55 1.25 -21.00
N ALA A 391 -1.55 1.95 -20.47
CA ALA A 391 -0.79 1.45 -19.32
C ALA A 391 -1.66 1.53 -18.05
N VAL A 392 -2.28 0.42 -17.66
CA VAL A 392 -3.14 0.32 -16.46
C VAL A 392 -2.55 -0.66 -15.45
N VAL A 393 -2.49 -0.26 -14.17
CA VAL A 393 -2.34 -1.17 -13.02
C VAL A 393 -3.48 -0.95 -12.03
N ALA A 394 -3.58 -1.85 -11.07
CA ALA A 394 -4.40 -1.68 -9.89
C ALA A 394 -3.62 -2.14 -8.67
N ASP A 395 -3.50 -1.32 -7.62
CA ASP A 395 -2.94 -1.79 -6.36
C ASP A 395 -4.01 -2.49 -5.52
N VAL A 396 -3.60 -3.46 -4.69
CA VAL A 396 -4.50 -4.22 -3.81
C VAL A 396 -3.81 -4.48 -2.47
N TYR A 397 -4.50 -4.17 -1.37
CA TYR A 397 -4.10 -4.59 -0.03
C TYR A 397 -4.79 -5.92 0.38
N PRO A 398 -4.13 -6.83 1.10
CA PRO A 398 -4.60 -8.21 1.30
C PRO A 398 -5.63 -8.39 2.45
N TYR A 399 -6.64 -7.52 2.52
CA TYR A 399 -7.67 -7.56 3.56
C TYR A 399 -9.09 -7.36 3.01
N ARG A 400 -10.07 -8.05 3.63
CA ARG A 400 -11.48 -8.07 3.20
C ARG A 400 -12.33 -6.89 3.69
N SER A 401 -11.76 -5.94 4.43
CA SER A 401 -12.45 -4.77 4.96
C SER A 401 -11.63 -3.50 4.65
N PRO A 402 -12.25 -2.40 4.20
CA PRO A 402 -11.65 -1.06 4.17
C PRO A 402 -11.80 -0.34 5.51
N ASP A 403 -11.05 0.76 5.69
CA ASP A 403 -11.04 1.52 6.96
C ASP A 403 -12.44 1.93 7.44
N TYR A 404 -13.34 2.34 6.53
CA TYR A 404 -14.72 2.74 6.88
C TYR A 404 -15.59 1.60 7.45
N ALA A 405 -15.20 0.34 7.20
CA ALA A 405 -15.91 -0.85 7.67
C ALA A 405 -15.16 -1.58 8.80
N SER A 406 -13.98 -1.09 9.20
CA SER A 406 -13.07 -1.77 10.14
C SER A 406 -13.40 -1.57 11.62
N ALA A 407 -14.27 -0.63 11.98
CA ALA A 407 -14.59 -0.27 13.37
C ALA A 407 -16.01 0.32 13.49
N LEU A 408 -17.03 -0.50 13.23
CA LEU A 408 -18.44 -0.12 13.29
C LEU A 408 -19.04 -0.44 14.66
N PRO A 409 -19.89 0.43 15.25
CA PRO A 409 -20.68 0.06 16.42
C PRO A 409 -21.59 -1.13 16.08
N LEU A 410 -21.54 -2.23 16.84
CA LEU A 410 -22.30 -3.44 16.56
C LEU A 410 -23.80 -3.15 16.42
N ALA A 411 -24.33 -2.25 17.27
CA ALA A 411 -25.70 -1.77 17.26
C ALA A 411 -26.17 -1.17 15.90
N GLN A 412 -25.24 -0.69 15.08
CA GLN A 412 -25.49 -0.13 13.75
C GLN A 412 -25.15 -1.09 12.60
N ALA A 413 -24.45 -2.19 12.89
CA ALA A 413 -23.89 -3.10 11.90
C ALA A 413 -24.62 -4.45 11.82
N TRP A 414 -25.13 -4.97 12.94
CA TRP A 414 -25.67 -6.34 13.06
C TRP A 414 -26.83 -6.67 12.11
N ASN A 415 -27.61 -5.67 11.70
CA ASN A 415 -28.72 -5.79 10.75
C ASN A 415 -28.40 -5.24 9.34
N ARG A 416 -27.20 -4.66 9.15
CA ARG A 416 -26.76 -4.05 7.88
C ARG A 416 -25.86 -4.98 7.06
N TYR A 417 -25.14 -5.87 7.73
CA TYR A 417 -24.19 -6.80 7.10
C TYR A 417 -24.56 -8.27 7.40
N PRO A 418 -24.21 -9.22 6.52
CA PRO A 418 -24.41 -10.64 6.80
C PRO A 418 -23.70 -11.04 8.10
N PRO A 419 -24.32 -11.84 9.00
CA PRO A 419 -23.71 -12.21 10.27
C PRO A 419 -22.36 -12.94 10.16
N GLY A 420 -22.14 -13.71 9.10
CA GLY A 420 -20.86 -14.38 8.82
C GLY A 420 -19.77 -13.47 8.26
N ASP A 421 -20.12 -12.24 7.84
CA ASP A 421 -19.18 -11.22 7.38
C ASP A 421 -18.98 -10.13 8.45
N LEU A 422 -19.47 -10.31 9.68
CA LEU A 422 -19.39 -9.33 10.75
C LEU A 422 -18.59 -9.87 11.95
N VAL A 423 -17.29 -9.60 11.96
CA VAL A 423 -16.34 -10.04 12.99
C VAL A 423 -16.45 -9.12 14.20
N ILE A 424 -16.64 -9.68 15.40
CA ILE A 424 -16.62 -8.94 16.66
C ILE A 424 -15.18 -8.51 16.93
N ARG A 425 -14.94 -7.21 16.86
CA ARG A 425 -13.61 -6.61 16.94
C ARG A 425 -13.23 -6.27 18.37
N HIS A 426 -14.16 -5.68 19.12
CA HIS A 426 -13.95 -5.33 20.52
C HIS A 426 -15.23 -5.56 21.33
N SER A 427 -15.09 -6.18 22.50
CA SER A 427 -16.14 -6.38 23.49
C SER A 427 -15.58 -6.35 24.92
N ARG A 428 -16.43 -6.04 25.90
CA ARG A 428 -16.17 -6.34 27.33
C ARG A 428 -16.16 -7.84 27.67
N LEU A 429 -16.50 -8.69 26.72
CA LEU A 429 -16.49 -10.14 26.79
C LEU A 429 -15.38 -10.66 25.84
N PRO A 430 -14.13 -10.82 26.31
CA PRO A 430 -13.01 -11.17 25.43
C PRO A 430 -13.20 -12.51 24.70
N GLU A 431 -13.99 -13.41 25.27
CA GLU A 431 -14.28 -14.73 24.71
C GLU A 431 -15.10 -14.71 23.42
N VAL A 432 -15.70 -13.56 23.05
CA VAL A 432 -16.40 -13.38 21.76
C VAL A 432 -15.61 -12.57 20.74
N GLU A 433 -14.47 -11.98 21.11
CA GLU A 433 -13.64 -11.23 20.17
C GLU A 433 -13.03 -12.18 19.13
N GLY A 434 -13.01 -11.77 17.86
CA GLY A 434 -12.55 -12.58 16.73
C GLY A 434 -13.62 -13.49 16.12
N MET A 435 -14.68 -13.83 16.86
CA MET A 435 -15.83 -14.54 16.30
C MET A 435 -16.62 -13.64 15.34
N THR A 436 -17.16 -14.21 14.27
CA THR A 436 -18.26 -13.60 13.52
C THR A 436 -19.55 -13.64 14.34
N LEU A 437 -20.50 -12.75 14.03
CA LEU A 437 -21.82 -12.79 14.64
C LEU A 437 -22.57 -14.11 14.34
N ALA A 438 -22.27 -14.77 13.22
CA ALA A 438 -22.76 -16.11 12.92
C ALA A 438 -22.17 -17.18 13.85
N GLU A 439 -20.85 -17.16 14.10
CA GLU A 439 -20.19 -18.10 15.02
C GLU A 439 -20.66 -17.89 16.46
N LEU A 440 -20.81 -16.64 16.91
CA LEU A 440 -21.40 -16.34 18.22
C LEU A 440 -22.84 -16.87 18.32
N ALA A 441 -23.64 -16.76 17.25
CA ALA A 441 -25.00 -17.28 17.23
C ALA A 441 -25.04 -18.81 17.33
N ALA A 442 -24.17 -19.49 16.56
CA ALA A 442 -24.02 -20.94 16.57
C ALA A 442 -23.53 -21.48 17.93
N ALA A 443 -22.46 -20.89 18.49
CA ALA A 443 -21.91 -21.25 19.80
C ALA A 443 -22.93 -21.09 20.94
N ARG A 444 -23.92 -20.22 20.76
CA ARG A 444 -24.99 -19.97 21.73
C ARG A 444 -26.29 -20.75 21.45
N GLY A 445 -26.41 -21.46 20.34
CA GLY A 445 -27.66 -22.10 19.92
C GLY A 445 -28.80 -21.10 19.67
N THR A 446 -28.49 -19.91 19.15
CA THR A 446 -29.46 -18.81 18.97
C THR A 446 -29.43 -18.26 17.53
N SER A 447 -30.43 -17.44 17.16
CA SER A 447 -30.37 -16.70 15.90
C SER A 447 -29.37 -15.53 15.97
N PRO A 448 -28.79 -15.07 14.86
CA PRO A 448 -27.87 -13.93 14.85
C PRO A 448 -28.45 -12.64 15.47
N ALA A 449 -29.75 -12.40 15.30
CA ALA A 449 -30.44 -11.26 15.92
C ALA A 449 -30.52 -11.39 17.46
N ALA A 450 -30.72 -12.60 17.97
CA ALA A 450 -30.73 -12.88 19.40
C ALA A 450 -29.31 -12.85 20.00
N ALA A 451 -28.30 -13.33 19.27
CA ALA A 451 -26.89 -13.24 19.64
C ALA A 451 -26.41 -11.78 19.71
N ALA A 452 -26.75 -10.97 18.70
CA ALA A 452 -26.43 -9.54 18.68
C ALA A 452 -27.07 -8.80 19.87
N ARG A 453 -28.34 -9.10 20.16
CA ARG A 453 -29.04 -8.51 21.32
C ARG A 453 -28.40 -8.93 22.64
N TRP A 454 -28.14 -10.22 22.83
CA TRP A 454 -27.49 -10.75 24.04
C TRP A 454 -26.14 -10.09 24.33
N LEU A 455 -25.37 -9.82 23.27
CA LEU A 455 -24.08 -9.12 23.35
C LEU A 455 -24.29 -7.63 23.67
N LEU A 456 -25.18 -6.94 22.96
CA LEU A 456 -25.48 -5.52 23.18
C LEU A 456 -26.10 -5.23 24.56
N ASP A 457 -26.84 -6.18 25.14
CA ASP A 457 -27.39 -6.06 26.50
C ASP A 457 -26.28 -6.08 27.58
N ARG A 458 -25.11 -6.68 27.28
CA ARG A 458 -23.94 -6.78 28.17
C ARG A 458 -22.88 -5.72 27.87
N ASP A 459 -22.69 -5.45 26.59
CA ASP A 459 -21.81 -4.42 26.08
C ASP A 459 -22.46 -3.63 24.94
N PRO A 460 -23.20 -2.56 25.26
CA PRO A 460 -23.71 -1.62 24.27
C PRO A 460 -22.61 -0.93 23.44
N GLY A 461 -21.36 -0.99 23.90
CA GLY A 461 -20.18 -0.43 23.24
C GLY A 461 -19.48 -1.37 22.26
N ALA A 462 -19.96 -2.61 22.10
CA ALA A 462 -19.30 -3.61 21.24
C ALA A 462 -19.08 -3.09 19.81
N VAL A 463 -17.89 -3.35 19.27
CA VAL A 463 -17.44 -2.90 17.94
C VAL A 463 -17.23 -4.11 17.04
N ALA A 464 -17.57 -3.99 15.77
CA ALA A 464 -17.40 -5.03 14.76
C ALA A 464 -16.71 -4.52 13.49
N THR A 465 -16.01 -5.43 12.81
CA THR A 465 -15.44 -5.27 11.47
C THR A 465 -16.37 -5.93 10.46
N ALA A 466 -16.80 -5.21 9.43
CA ALA A 466 -17.57 -5.78 8.32
C ALA A 466 -16.65 -6.17 7.14
N LEU A 467 -16.69 -7.43 6.73
CA LEU A 467 -15.93 -8.01 5.62
C LEU A 467 -16.69 -7.79 4.30
N VAL A 468 -16.58 -6.59 3.74
CA VAL A 468 -17.38 -6.16 2.57
C VAL A 468 -16.81 -6.60 1.22
N VAL A 469 -15.59 -7.16 1.19
CA VAL A 469 -14.95 -7.75 0.00
C VAL A 469 -14.94 -9.28 0.13
N GLY A 470 -15.26 -9.98 -0.96
CA GLY A 470 -15.25 -11.44 -1.03
C GLY A 470 -13.81 -11.99 -0.98
N GLU A 471 -13.59 -13.11 -0.28
CA GLU A 471 -12.28 -13.78 -0.26
C GLU A 471 -11.89 -14.24 -1.67
N ASP A 472 -12.81 -14.85 -2.42
CA ASP A 472 -12.52 -15.30 -3.78
C ASP A 472 -12.37 -14.13 -4.77
N ASN A 473 -13.07 -13.02 -4.55
CA ASN A 473 -12.83 -11.77 -5.29
C ASN A 473 -11.40 -11.26 -5.08
N LEU A 474 -10.93 -11.19 -3.83
CA LEU A 474 -9.56 -10.78 -3.50
C LEU A 474 -8.53 -11.71 -4.14
N ARG A 475 -8.73 -13.03 -4.07
CA ARG A 475 -7.87 -14.02 -4.73
C ARG A 475 -7.88 -13.92 -6.25
N GLN A 476 -9.02 -13.57 -6.85
CA GLN A 476 -9.13 -13.35 -8.29
C GLN A 476 -8.33 -12.11 -8.71
N LEU A 477 -8.40 -11.01 -7.94
CA LEU A 477 -7.64 -9.79 -8.20
C LEU A 477 -6.13 -10.00 -8.05
N LEU A 478 -5.68 -10.66 -6.98
CA LEU A 478 -4.24 -10.89 -6.73
C LEU A 478 -3.54 -11.56 -7.93
N ARG A 479 -4.19 -12.55 -8.56
CA ARG A 479 -3.70 -13.28 -9.74
C ARG A 479 -3.62 -12.47 -11.04
N GLN A 480 -4.19 -11.27 -11.11
CA GLN A 480 -4.21 -10.53 -12.37
C GLN A 480 -2.84 -9.92 -12.67
N SER A 481 -2.40 -9.97 -13.93
CA SER A 481 -1.09 -9.45 -14.37
C SER A 481 -0.94 -7.93 -14.20
N PHE A 482 -2.06 -7.19 -14.06
CA PHE A 482 -2.07 -5.77 -13.76
C PHE A 482 -2.00 -5.43 -12.26
N THR A 483 -2.21 -6.41 -11.38
CA THR A 483 -2.27 -6.19 -9.93
C THR A 483 -0.88 -6.04 -9.33
N ILE A 484 -0.67 -4.93 -8.62
CA ILE A 484 0.46 -4.68 -7.72
C ILE A 484 -0.03 -4.69 -6.26
N ILE A 485 0.89 -4.78 -5.30
CA ILE A 485 0.53 -4.81 -3.88
C ILE A 485 0.68 -3.42 -3.25
N SER A 486 -0.18 -3.13 -2.28
CA SER A 486 -0.07 -1.99 -1.37
C SER A 486 -0.40 -2.38 0.07
N SER A 487 -0.19 -1.46 1.01
CA SER A 487 -0.77 -1.58 2.36
C SER A 487 -2.01 -0.72 2.58
N ASP A 488 -2.16 0.41 1.87
CA ASP A 488 -3.14 1.46 2.19
C ASP A 488 -3.08 1.87 3.68
N GLY A 489 -1.89 1.77 4.26
CA GLY A 489 -1.57 2.14 5.63
C GLY A 489 -0.64 3.34 5.68
N GLY A 490 -0.59 4.00 6.84
CA GLY A 490 0.45 4.98 7.17
C GLY A 490 1.23 4.56 8.41
N ALA A 491 2.57 4.63 8.37
CA ALA A 491 3.45 4.16 9.42
C ALA A 491 3.39 5.01 10.70
N ARG A 492 2.34 4.76 11.48
CA ARG A 492 2.10 5.32 12.80
C ARG A 492 2.89 4.52 13.83
N SER A 493 3.56 5.21 14.75
CA SER A 493 4.38 4.55 15.79
C SER A 493 3.57 3.55 16.62
N PRO A 494 4.15 2.43 17.09
CA PRO A 494 3.41 1.40 17.82
C PRO A 494 2.64 1.91 19.04
N SER A 495 3.15 2.96 19.70
CA SER A 495 2.51 3.58 20.87
C SER A 495 1.36 4.53 20.52
N ALA A 496 1.34 5.14 19.34
CA ALA A 496 0.18 5.87 18.83
C ALA A 496 -0.87 4.89 18.27
N ALA A 497 -0.39 3.88 17.56
CA ALA A 497 -1.13 2.80 16.95
C ALA A 497 -1.98 1.99 17.96
N ARG A 498 -1.38 1.51 19.07
CA ARG A 498 -2.10 0.80 20.17
C ARG A 498 -3.21 1.60 20.86
N ARG A 499 -3.24 2.92 20.69
CA ARG A 499 -4.26 3.81 21.30
C ARG A 499 -5.35 4.23 20.33
N ASP A 500 -5.29 3.78 19.07
CA ASP A 500 -6.35 4.04 18.10
C ASP A 500 -7.19 2.77 17.86
N PRO A 501 -8.43 2.71 18.37
CA PRO A 501 -9.32 1.55 18.18
C PRO A 501 -9.76 1.37 16.72
N ARG A 502 -9.44 2.30 15.82
CA ARG A 502 -9.72 2.23 14.38
C ARG A 502 -8.52 1.78 13.56
N LEU A 503 -7.33 1.62 14.13
CA LEU A 503 -6.15 1.24 13.36
C LEU A 503 -6.38 -0.10 12.64
N HIS A 504 -6.17 -0.13 11.33
CA HIS A 504 -6.33 -1.36 10.56
C HIS A 504 -5.03 -2.18 10.58
N PRO A 505 -5.07 -3.52 10.75
CA PRO A 505 -3.89 -4.39 10.73
C PRO A 505 -2.99 -4.28 9.48
N ARG A 506 -3.51 -3.74 8.36
CA ARG A 506 -2.75 -3.50 7.12
C ARG A 506 -1.54 -2.58 7.33
N VAL A 507 -1.57 -1.73 8.36
CA VAL A 507 -0.46 -0.85 8.74
C VAL A 507 0.78 -1.63 9.19
N TYR A 508 0.63 -2.87 9.70
CA TYR A 508 1.74 -3.70 10.19
C TYR A 508 1.83 -5.09 9.53
N GLY A 509 0.81 -5.54 8.79
CA GLY A 509 0.75 -6.91 8.26
C GLY A 509 0.68 -7.07 6.74
N ALA A 510 0.41 -6.03 5.94
CA ALA A 510 0.08 -6.20 4.52
C ALA A 510 1.10 -7.05 3.71
N TYR A 511 2.39 -6.74 3.73
CA TYR A 511 3.36 -7.45 2.88
C TYR A 511 3.67 -8.88 3.40
N PRO A 512 3.95 -9.07 4.70
CA PRO A 512 4.05 -10.40 5.31
C PRO A 512 2.79 -11.26 5.11
N ARG A 513 1.60 -10.66 5.07
CA ARG A 513 0.34 -11.36 4.78
C ARG A 513 0.27 -11.88 3.35
N VAL A 514 0.80 -11.17 2.36
CA VAL A 514 0.90 -11.72 0.98
C VAL A 514 1.77 -12.98 0.98
N LEU A 515 2.94 -12.91 1.61
CA LEU A 515 3.89 -14.03 1.67
C LEU A 515 3.36 -15.22 2.48
N ALA A 516 2.76 -14.97 3.64
CA ALA A 516 2.19 -16.00 4.49
C ALA A 516 0.91 -16.58 3.88
N ARG A 517 -0.13 -15.75 3.73
CA ARG A 517 -1.46 -16.20 3.38
C ARG A 517 -1.58 -16.58 1.92
N TYR A 518 -1.09 -15.72 1.02
CA TYR A 518 -1.38 -15.82 -0.41
C TYR A 518 -0.30 -16.52 -1.24
N VAL A 519 0.93 -16.63 -0.73
CA VAL A 519 1.96 -17.54 -1.26
C VAL A 519 1.97 -18.87 -0.50
N ARG A 520 2.44 -18.90 0.76
CA ARG A 520 2.70 -20.15 1.49
C ARG A 520 1.46 -20.97 1.83
N GLU A 521 0.41 -20.37 2.38
CA GLU A 521 -0.75 -21.11 2.91
C GLU A 521 -1.77 -21.52 1.84
N THR A 522 -2.02 -20.66 0.84
CA THR A 522 -3.12 -20.86 -0.12
C THR A 522 -2.66 -21.04 -1.57
N GLY A 523 -1.38 -20.83 -1.90
CA GLY A 523 -0.86 -20.99 -3.25
C GLY A 523 -1.58 -20.13 -4.30
N VAL A 524 -2.09 -18.96 -3.91
CA VAL A 524 -2.80 -18.03 -4.81
C VAL A 524 -1.82 -17.33 -5.75
N LEU A 525 -0.58 -17.11 -5.29
CA LEU A 525 0.55 -16.55 -6.03
C LEU A 525 1.79 -17.46 -5.88
N GLY A 526 2.64 -17.49 -6.89
CA GLY A 526 4.01 -17.98 -6.75
C GLY A 526 4.88 -16.99 -5.96
N LEU A 527 6.01 -17.46 -5.39
CA LEU A 527 6.92 -16.59 -4.65
C LEU A 527 7.52 -15.49 -5.54
N GLU A 528 8.04 -15.86 -6.70
CA GLU A 528 8.63 -14.94 -7.67
C GLU A 528 7.61 -13.94 -8.23
N GLU A 529 6.36 -14.37 -8.42
CA GLU A 529 5.26 -13.51 -8.83
C GLU A 529 4.89 -12.50 -7.74
N ALA A 530 4.71 -12.96 -6.49
CA ALA A 530 4.40 -12.08 -5.37
C ALA A 530 5.50 -11.03 -5.16
N ILE A 531 6.78 -11.45 -5.19
CA ILE A 531 7.91 -10.52 -5.09
C ILE A 531 7.91 -9.54 -6.27
N HIS A 532 7.65 -9.97 -7.51
CA HIS A 532 7.54 -9.07 -8.67
C HIS A 532 6.46 -8.00 -8.49
N LYS A 533 5.26 -8.40 -8.04
CA LYS A 533 4.12 -7.51 -7.73
C LYS A 533 4.40 -6.52 -6.60
N MET A 534 5.36 -6.83 -5.72
CA MET A 534 5.82 -6.00 -4.60
C MET A 534 7.08 -5.19 -4.93
N THR A 535 7.74 -5.40 -6.08
CA THR A 535 9.07 -4.83 -6.38
C THR A 535 9.20 -4.36 -7.85
N GLY A 536 9.59 -5.22 -8.78
CA GLY A 536 9.92 -4.84 -10.15
C GLY A 536 8.73 -4.27 -10.92
N GLN A 537 7.52 -4.76 -10.67
CA GLN A 537 6.30 -4.27 -11.32
C GLN A 537 5.95 -2.83 -10.92
N PRO A 538 5.79 -2.48 -9.62
CA PRO A 538 5.57 -1.08 -9.24
C PRO A 538 6.79 -0.19 -9.56
N ALA A 539 8.03 -0.69 -9.47
CA ALA A 539 9.21 0.10 -9.86
C ALA A 539 9.18 0.51 -11.35
N ALA A 540 8.81 -0.43 -12.24
CA ALA A 540 8.69 -0.14 -13.66
C ALA A 540 7.52 0.81 -13.95
N PHE A 541 6.34 0.58 -13.33
CA PHE A 541 5.16 1.39 -13.58
C PHE A 541 5.31 2.83 -13.07
N PHE A 542 5.79 3.04 -11.85
CA PHE A 542 5.98 4.38 -11.26
C PHE A 542 7.33 5.04 -11.63
N GLY A 543 8.10 4.46 -12.56
CA GLY A 543 9.36 5.05 -13.05
C GLY A 543 10.48 5.14 -12.00
N LEU A 544 10.50 4.24 -11.00
CA LEU A 544 11.44 4.25 -9.88
C LEU A 544 12.82 3.72 -10.30
N ARG A 545 13.58 4.56 -11.00
CA ARG A 545 14.87 4.23 -11.64
C ARG A 545 15.88 3.60 -10.68
N ASN A 546 16.50 2.52 -11.13
CA ASN A 546 17.52 1.75 -10.43
C ASN A 546 17.07 1.17 -9.07
N ARG A 547 15.76 0.91 -8.88
CA ARG A 547 15.16 0.25 -7.71
C ARG A 547 14.23 -0.90 -8.15
N GLY A 548 13.78 -1.70 -7.20
CA GLY A 548 12.81 -2.79 -7.41
C GLY A 548 13.37 -4.06 -8.10
N LEU A 549 14.66 -4.12 -8.40
CA LEU A 549 15.33 -5.31 -8.95
C LEU A 549 16.70 -5.52 -8.30
N ILE A 550 17.11 -6.78 -8.10
CA ILE A 550 18.47 -7.13 -7.67
C ILE A 550 19.36 -7.21 -8.91
N ARG A 551 20.11 -6.14 -9.20
CA ARG A 551 21.10 -6.08 -10.29
C ARG A 551 22.30 -5.22 -9.88
N VAL A 552 23.50 -5.58 -10.37
CA VAL A 552 24.71 -4.77 -10.16
C VAL A 552 24.50 -3.34 -10.68
N GLY A 553 24.91 -2.35 -9.90
CA GLY A 553 24.71 -0.92 -10.18
C GLY A 553 23.37 -0.34 -9.72
N MET A 554 22.39 -1.17 -9.35
CA MET A 554 21.14 -0.68 -8.76
C MET A 554 21.31 -0.30 -7.28
N TYR A 555 20.36 0.48 -6.77
CA TYR A 555 20.31 0.80 -5.35
C TYR A 555 20.19 -0.48 -4.51
N ALA A 556 20.97 -0.55 -3.43
CA ALA A 556 20.83 -1.62 -2.43
C ALA A 556 19.63 -1.33 -1.51
N ASP A 557 18.44 -1.41 -2.08
CA ASP A 557 17.20 -1.59 -1.34
C ASP A 557 16.88 -3.08 -1.33
N LEU A 558 17.03 -3.75 -0.19
CA LEU A 558 16.96 -5.20 -0.09
C LEU A 558 16.13 -5.62 1.12
N VAL A 559 15.49 -6.78 1.04
CA VAL A 559 14.90 -7.49 2.17
C VAL A 559 15.41 -8.93 2.18
N VAL A 560 15.74 -9.44 3.36
CA VAL A 560 16.01 -10.85 3.61
C VAL A 560 14.95 -11.37 4.57
N PHE A 561 14.30 -12.48 4.21
CA PHE A 561 13.22 -13.05 5.01
C PHE A 561 13.20 -14.58 4.93
N ASP A 562 12.70 -15.21 5.99
CA ASP A 562 12.46 -16.65 6.03
C ASP A 562 11.12 -16.98 5.37
N PRO A 563 11.09 -17.69 4.22
CA PRO A 563 9.85 -18.05 3.55
C PRO A 563 8.98 -19.02 4.38
N ALA A 564 9.58 -19.80 5.29
CA ALA A 564 8.86 -20.75 6.13
C ALA A 564 8.12 -20.07 7.29
N THR A 565 8.71 -19.04 7.91
CA THR A 565 8.13 -18.37 9.11
C THR A 565 7.53 -16.99 8.87
N VAL A 566 7.81 -16.30 7.75
CA VAL A 566 7.27 -14.95 7.49
C VAL A 566 5.76 -14.88 7.69
N ALA A 567 5.28 -13.96 8.53
CA ALA A 567 3.88 -13.91 8.95
C ALA A 567 3.44 -12.51 9.39
N ASP A 568 2.20 -12.12 9.06
CA ASP A 568 1.53 -11.01 9.73
C ASP A 568 1.01 -11.44 11.11
N ARG A 569 1.37 -10.66 12.14
CA ARG A 569 0.85 -10.83 13.50
C ARG A 569 -0.21 -9.79 13.88
N ALA A 570 -0.41 -8.77 13.04
CA ALA A 570 -1.39 -7.73 13.25
C ALA A 570 -2.83 -8.25 13.02
N THR A 571 -3.67 -8.20 14.05
CA THR A 571 -5.08 -8.63 14.01
C THR A 571 -6.03 -7.43 14.09
N TRP A 572 -7.36 -7.65 14.12
CA TRP A 572 -8.30 -6.56 14.36
C TRP A 572 -8.25 -6.07 15.81
N GLN A 573 -7.93 -6.96 16.73
CA GLN A 573 -7.77 -6.74 18.17
C GLN A 573 -6.43 -6.06 18.46
N GLU A 574 -5.35 -6.58 17.88
CA GLU A 574 -3.99 -6.09 18.04
C GLU A 574 -3.39 -5.64 16.68
N PRO A 575 -3.86 -4.52 16.11
CA PRO A 575 -3.49 -4.07 14.76
C PRO A 575 -2.07 -3.49 14.64
N ALA A 576 -1.30 -3.47 15.72
CA ALA A 576 -0.01 -2.80 15.85
C ALA A 576 1.13 -3.76 16.25
N VAL A 577 0.94 -5.07 16.09
CA VAL A 577 1.96 -6.09 16.34
C VAL A 577 2.85 -6.19 15.11
N PRO A 578 4.18 -6.03 15.24
CA PRO A 578 5.12 -6.25 14.14
C PRO A 578 5.02 -7.67 13.55
N PRO A 579 5.32 -7.85 12.26
CA PRO A 579 5.38 -9.17 11.66
C PRO A 579 6.60 -9.97 12.12
N GLU A 580 6.61 -11.25 11.78
CA GLU A 580 7.74 -12.16 12.00
C GLU A 580 8.38 -12.59 10.67
N GLY A 581 9.60 -13.14 10.74
CA GLY A 581 10.35 -13.70 9.61
C GLY A 581 10.98 -12.69 8.64
N ILE A 582 10.91 -11.38 8.91
CA ILE A 582 11.65 -10.34 8.16
C ILE A 582 12.97 -10.05 8.90
N ASP A 583 14.06 -10.71 8.49
CA ASP A 583 15.33 -10.68 9.24
C ASP A 583 16.17 -9.44 8.97
N LEU A 584 16.29 -9.03 7.70
CA LEU A 584 17.11 -7.88 7.29
C LEU A 584 16.31 -6.97 6.36
N VAL A 585 16.41 -5.66 6.56
CA VAL A 585 15.98 -4.66 5.58
C VAL A 585 17.07 -3.64 5.39
N VAL A 586 17.46 -3.44 4.14
CA VAL A 586 18.49 -2.48 3.70
C VAL A 586 17.81 -1.41 2.87
N VAL A 587 18.05 -0.14 3.19
CA VAL A 587 17.59 1.02 2.40
C VAL A 587 18.80 1.79 1.94
N ASN A 588 18.96 1.97 0.62
CA ASN A 588 20.10 2.66 0.03
C ASN A 588 21.46 2.20 0.60
N GLY A 589 21.64 0.89 0.77
CA GLY A 589 22.86 0.25 1.28
C GLY A 589 23.06 0.27 2.80
N ARG A 590 22.15 0.88 3.57
CA ARG A 590 22.21 0.93 5.03
C ARG A 590 21.18 0.00 5.65
N ILE A 591 21.63 -0.83 6.61
CA ILE A 591 20.76 -1.75 7.36
C ILE A 591 19.83 -0.92 8.26
N ALA A 592 18.52 -1.06 8.04
CA ALA A 592 17.45 -0.37 8.76
C ALA A 592 16.64 -1.29 9.68
N VAL A 593 16.58 -2.59 9.34
CA VAL A 593 16.08 -3.69 10.19
C VAL A 593 17.13 -4.79 10.20
N GLU A 594 17.39 -5.37 11.38
CA GLU A 594 18.31 -6.48 11.63
C GLU A 594 17.74 -7.36 12.74
N ASP A 595 17.82 -8.68 12.59
CA ASP A 595 17.24 -9.69 13.51
C ASP A 595 15.77 -9.39 13.88
N GLY A 596 14.96 -9.03 12.88
CA GLY A 596 13.54 -8.67 13.06
C GLY A 596 13.29 -7.35 13.79
N ARG A 597 14.34 -6.56 14.06
CA ARG A 597 14.26 -5.35 14.90
C ARG A 597 14.76 -4.12 14.16
N ARG A 598 14.08 -2.99 14.44
CA ARG A 598 14.43 -1.69 13.90
C ARG A 598 15.80 -1.22 14.44
N VAL A 599 16.74 -0.92 13.54
CA VAL A 599 18.05 -0.32 13.91
C VAL A 599 17.84 1.17 14.27
N PRO A 600 18.06 1.60 15.52
CA PRO A 600 17.72 2.96 15.96
C PRO A 600 18.45 4.05 15.17
N GLY A 601 17.74 5.14 14.84
CA GLY A 601 18.32 6.33 14.19
C GLY A 601 18.72 6.17 12.72
N VAL A 602 18.54 5.00 12.09
CA VAL A 602 18.86 4.82 10.67
C VAL A 602 17.76 5.44 9.80
N LEU A 603 17.97 6.70 9.42
CA LEU A 603 17.21 7.40 8.38
C LEU A 603 18.06 7.34 7.09
N ALA A 604 17.70 6.45 6.18
CA ALA A 604 18.48 6.12 4.98
C ALA A 604 17.72 6.31 3.66
N GLY A 605 16.40 6.51 3.73
CA GLY A 605 15.56 6.76 2.58
C GLY A 605 15.74 8.15 1.98
N ARG A 606 15.30 8.30 0.73
CA ARG A 606 15.42 9.53 -0.08
C ARG A 606 14.05 9.95 -0.61
N VAL A 607 13.88 11.25 -0.83
CA VAL A 607 12.79 11.73 -1.69
C VAL A 607 13.10 11.30 -3.13
N LEU A 608 12.12 10.68 -3.77
CA LEU A 608 12.15 10.28 -5.18
C LEU A 608 11.24 11.25 -5.95
N ARG A 609 11.73 11.75 -7.08
CA ARG A 609 11.03 12.73 -7.92
C ARG A 609 10.63 12.10 -9.24
N GLY A 610 9.38 12.34 -9.65
CA GLY A 610 8.91 12.08 -11.01
C GLY A 610 9.45 13.11 -12.01
N GLY A 611 9.14 12.93 -13.29
CA GLY A 611 9.53 13.86 -14.36
C GLY A 611 10.90 13.60 -15.00
N ARG A 612 11.28 14.48 -15.94
CA ARG A 612 12.32 14.21 -16.96
C ARG A 612 13.78 14.50 -16.57
N ASP A 613 14.08 14.87 -15.33
CA ASP A 613 15.48 15.19 -14.90
C ASP A 613 16.46 14.02 -15.06
N ALA A 614 15.96 12.80 -15.20
CA ALA A 614 16.78 11.61 -15.44
C ALA A 614 16.90 11.20 -16.93
N LEU A 615 16.59 12.10 -17.88
CA LEU A 615 16.98 11.96 -19.30
C LEU A 615 18.05 12.99 -19.74
N MET A 616 18.51 13.87 -18.84
CA MET A 616 19.48 14.94 -19.15
C MET A 616 20.68 14.97 -18.19
N ALA A 617 21.23 13.80 -17.89
CA ALA A 617 22.64 13.67 -17.49
C ALA A 617 23.40 13.05 -18.66
N PRO A 618 24.19 13.83 -19.45
CA PRO A 618 25.04 13.23 -20.48
C PRO A 618 26.04 12.29 -19.80
N ALA A 619 26.26 11.12 -20.39
CA ALA A 619 27.29 10.20 -19.95
C ALA A 619 28.66 10.86 -20.11
N ALA A 620 29.22 11.38 -19.03
CA ALA A 620 30.57 11.90 -19.00
C ALA A 620 31.56 10.73 -19.16
N GLY A 621 32.18 10.62 -20.34
CA GLY A 621 33.30 9.71 -20.58
C GLY A 621 32.92 8.32 -21.10
N ALA A 622 32.42 8.25 -22.33
CA ALA A 622 32.82 7.18 -23.23
C ALA A 622 33.73 7.82 -24.30
N GLY A 623 35.01 7.46 -24.28
CA GLY A 623 36.00 8.00 -25.22
C GLY A 623 35.69 7.61 -26.66
N ARG A 624 36.09 8.47 -27.61
CA ARG A 624 36.29 8.04 -28.99
C ARG A 624 37.67 7.42 -29.08
N ASP A 625 37.72 6.14 -29.40
CA ASP A 625 38.76 5.50 -30.20
C ASP A 625 38.04 4.79 -31.37
#